data_AF-A0A8S1WMI1-F1
#
_entry.id   AF-A0A8S1WMI1-F1
#
_cell.length_a   1.000
_cell.length_b   1.000
_cell.length_c   1.000
_cell.angle_alpha   90.00
_cell.angle_beta   90.00
_cell.angle_gamma   90.00
#
_symmetry.space_group_name_H-M   'P 1'
#
loop_
_entity.id
_entity.type
_entity.pdbx_description
1 polymer ?
#
loop_
_entity_poly.entity_id
_entity_poly.type
_entity_poly.pdbx_seq_one_letter_code
_entity_poly.pdbx_strand_id
1 'polypeptide(L)'
;MKKFLSVIKNVTDPEKIAKYSAQKIENFADYLDSNNEKPSQQIPFMITRQMKNDLSDLGYNYDDIKKMTPTYASNLLQNQIKKKK
;
A
#
# COMPACT_ATOMS: atom_id res chain seq x y z
N MET A 1 23.21 12.21 31.06
CA MET A 1 23.72 11.33 29.98
C MET A 1 23.38 9.84 30.21
N LYS A 2 22.11 9.47 30.46
CA LYS A 2 21.69 8.05 30.65
C LYS A 2 20.89 7.45 29.48
N LYS A 3 20.44 8.29 28.54
CA LYS A 3 19.56 7.87 27.42
C LYS A 3 20.31 7.24 26.24
N PHE A 4 21.61 7.48 26.09
CA PHE A 4 22.39 6.93 24.97
C PHE A 4 22.82 5.47 25.21
N LEU A 5 23.07 5.07 26.46
CA LEU A 5 23.43 3.68 26.79
C LEU A 5 22.27 2.69 26.63
N SER A 6 21.01 3.13 26.78
CA SER A 6 19.84 2.27 26.57
C SER A 6 19.56 1.99 25.09
N VAL A 7 19.98 2.86 24.19
CA VAL A 7 19.82 2.65 22.74
C VAL A 7 20.74 1.53 22.27
N ILE A 8 21.98 1.48 22.78
CA ILE A 8 23.00 0.51 22.32
C ILE A 8 22.66 -0.91 22.79
N LYS A 9 22.15 -1.08 24.03
CA LYS A 9 21.74 -2.40 24.55
C LYS A 9 20.59 -3.05 23.79
N ASN A 10 19.75 -2.25 23.13
CA ASN A 10 18.63 -2.76 22.34
C ASN A 10 19.02 -3.22 20.93
N VAL A 11 20.23 -2.83 20.47
CA VAL A 11 20.75 -3.14 19.13
C VAL A 11 21.67 -4.36 19.13
N THR A 12 22.26 -4.73 20.27
CA THR A 12 23.19 -5.87 20.41
C THR A 12 22.56 -7.13 21.00
N ASP A 13 21.25 -7.18 21.18
CA ASP A 13 20.54 -8.38 21.64
C ASP A 13 20.47 -9.42 20.50
N PRO A 14 21.24 -10.54 20.58
CA PRO A 14 21.36 -11.50 19.49
C PRO A 14 20.02 -12.16 19.14
N GLU A 15 19.10 -12.30 20.12
CA GLU A 15 17.78 -12.88 19.88
C GLU A 15 16.90 -11.96 19.03
N LYS A 16 16.98 -10.64 19.25
CA LYS A 16 16.23 -9.67 18.45
C LYS A 16 16.78 -9.61 17.04
N ILE A 17 18.10 -9.57 16.88
CA ILE A 17 18.75 -9.60 15.55
C ILE A 17 18.35 -10.86 14.78
N ALA A 18 18.37 -12.03 15.43
CA ALA A 18 17.95 -13.29 14.83
C ALA A 18 16.47 -13.30 14.44
N LYS A 19 15.59 -12.70 15.25
CA LYS A 19 14.16 -12.56 14.90
C LYS A 19 13.96 -11.64 13.71
N TYR A 20 14.67 -10.50 13.64
CA TYR A 20 14.59 -9.59 12.50
C TYR A 20 15.15 -10.21 11.22
N SER A 21 16.26 -10.96 11.30
CA SER A 21 16.81 -11.66 10.14
C SER A 21 15.92 -12.81 9.69
N ALA A 22 15.38 -13.62 10.60
CA ALA A 22 14.43 -14.68 10.29
C ALA A 22 13.15 -14.14 9.65
N GLN A 23 12.56 -13.09 10.22
CA GLN A 23 11.36 -12.45 9.66
C GLN A 23 11.63 -11.83 8.28
N LYS A 24 12.82 -11.27 8.05
CA LYS A 24 13.23 -10.79 6.72
C LYS A 24 13.33 -11.94 5.73
N ILE A 25 13.88 -13.09 6.12
CA ILE A 25 14.07 -14.26 5.24
C ILE A 25 12.73 -14.94 4.91
N GLU A 26 11.83 -15.09 5.88
CA GLU A 26 10.47 -15.63 5.67
C GLU A 26 9.70 -14.80 4.62
N ASN A 27 9.77 -13.47 4.74
CA ASN A 27 9.15 -12.58 3.75
C ASN A 27 9.74 -12.75 2.35
N PHE A 28 11.02 -13.15 2.20
CA PHE A 28 11.62 -13.42 0.89
C PHE A 28 11.24 -14.79 0.31
N ALA A 29 11.07 -15.80 1.17
CA ALA A 29 10.67 -17.14 0.74
C ALA A 29 9.28 -17.13 0.07
N ASP A 30 8.36 -16.31 0.58
CA ASP A 30 7.02 -16.09 0.01
C ASP A 30 7.05 -15.58 -1.46
N TYR A 31 8.10 -14.87 -1.88
CA TYR A 31 8.22 -14.37 -3.27
C TYR A 31 8.82 -15.40 -4.24
N LEU A 32 9.44 -16.47 -3.72
CA LEU A 32 10.07 -17.52 -4.52
C LEU A 32 9.15 -18.72 -4.77
N ASP A 33 8.06 -18.83 -4.01
CA ASP A 33 7.04 -19.85 -4.24
C ASP A 33 6.20 -19.47 -5.47
N SER A 34 6.43 -20.16 -6.58
CA SER A 34 5.68 -19.95 -7.83
C SER A 34 4.18 -20.29 -7.71
N ASN A 35 3.76 -20.97 -6.64
CA ASN A 35 2.34 -21.22 -6.34
C ASN A 35 1.74 -20.15 -5.43
N ASN A 36 2.56 -19.29 -4.83
CA ASN A 36 2.14 -18.14 -4.04
C ASN A 36 2.05 -16.93 -4.98
N GLU A 37 1.08 -16.98 -5.90
CA GLU A 37 0.68 -15.80 -6.68
C GLU A 37 -0.01 -14.80 -5.75
N LYS A 38 0.75 -14.17 -4.83
CA LYS A 38 0.31 -12.92 -4.21
C LYS A 38 0.16 -11.96 -5.38
N PRO A 39 -1.06 -11.50 -5.71
CA PRO A 39 -1.24 -10.55 -6.80
C PRO A 39 -0.38 -9.34 -6.43
N SER A 40 0.60 -9.02 -7.27
CA SER A 40 1.38 -7.80 -7.11
C SER A 40 0.38 -6.68 -6.93
N GLN A 41 0.37 -6.03 -5.76
CA GLN A 41 -0.60 -4.97 -5.50
C GLN A 41 -0.39 -3.89 -6.56
N GLN A 42 -1.30 -3.81 -7.54
CA GLN A 42 -1.26 -2.79 -8.58
C GLN A 42 -1.67 -1.48 -7.92
N ILE A 43 -0.69 -0.73 -7.44
CA ILE A 43 -0.90 0.59 -6.88
C ILE A 43 -1.11 1.55 -8.05
N PRO A 44 -2.29 2.16 -8.18
CA PRO A 44 -2.55 3.12 -9.25
C PRO A 44 -1.68 4.37 -9.03
N PHE A 45 -0.92 4.76 -10.06
CA PHE A 45 -0.02 5.91 -10.03
C PHE A 45 -0.62 7.16 -10.71
N MET A 46 -1.66 6.99 -11.52
CA MET A 46 -2.42 8.08 -12.15
C MET A 46 -3.88 7.69 -12.37
N ILE A 47 -4.76 8.67 -12.54
CA ILE A 47 -6.15 8.44 -12.95
C ILE A 47 -6.20 8.32 -14.48
N THR A 48 -6.46 7.10 -14.97
CA THR A 48 -6.49 6.79 -16.41
C THR A 48 -7.75 7.36 -17.07
N ARG A 49 -7.77 7.44 -18.41
CA ARG A 49 -8.96 7.87 -19.16
C ARG A 49 -10.18 7.00 -18.85
N GLN A 50 -9.99 5.69 -18.73
CA GLN A 50 -11.09 4.77 -18.41
C GLN A 50 -11.67 5.09 -17.02
N MET A 51 -10.82 5.25 -16.02
CA MET A 51 -11.25 5.63 -14.67
C MET A 51 -12.05 6.94 -14.67
N LYS A 52 -11.69 7.92 -15.50
CA LYS A 52 -12.44 9.18 -15.61
C LYS A 52 -13.86 8.96 -16.12
N ASN A 53 -14.04 8.09 -17.12
CA ASN A 53 -15.35 7.75 -17.64
C ASN A 53 -16.18 7.03 -16.57
N ASP A 54 -15.60 6.03 -15.91
CA ASP A 54 -16.28 5.25 -14.89
C ASP A 54 -16.68 6.12 -13.67
N LEU A 55 -15.82 7.07 -13.28
CA LEU A 55 -16.13 8.05 -12.23
C LEU A 55 -17.23 9.03 -12.65
N SER A 56 -17.29 9.40 -13.93
CA SER A 56 -18.37 10.22 -14.47
C SER A 56 -19.72 9.50 -14.35
N ASP A 57 -19.75 8.19 -14.59
CA ASP A 57 -20.97 7.37 -14.43
C ASP A 57 -21.40 7.27 -12.96
N LEU A 58 -20.46 7.38 -12.01
CA LEU A 58 -20.72 7.49 -10.58
C LEU A 58 -21.14 8.90 -10.12
N GLY A 59 -21.19 9.87 -11.04
CA GLY A 59 -21.65 11.23 -10.79
C GLY A 59 -20.56 12.24 -10.37
N TYR A 60 -19.28 11.88 -10.50
CA TYR A 60 -18.18 12.81 -10.27
C TYR A 60 -17.89 13.62 -11.51
N ASN A 61 -17.80 14.94 -11.38
CA ASN A 61 -17.48 15.80 -12.52
C ASN A 61 -15.96 15.90 -12.73
N TYR A 62 -15.56 16.53 -13.84
CA TYR A 62 -14.15 16.69 -14.17
C TYR A 62 -13.34 17.42 -13.09
N ASP A 63 -13.91 18.46 -12.46
CA ASP A 63 -13.25 19.23 -11.42
C ASP A 63 -13.04 18.45 -10.12
N ASP A 64 -14.00 17.57 -9.77
CA ASP A 64 -13.86 16.62 -8.66
C ASP A 64 -12.73 15.66 -8.95
N ILE A 65 -12.75 15.02 -10.13
CA ILE A 65 -11.78 14.00 -10.54
C ILE A 65 -10.37 14.58 -10.59
N LYS A 66 -10.21 15.83 -11.07
CA LYS A 66 -8.90 16.52 -11.12
C LYS A 66 -8.27 16.72 -9.75
N LYS A 67 -9.08 16.79 -8.69
CA LYS A 67 -8.61 16.97 -7.29
C LYS A 67 -8.37 15.63 -6.58
N MET A 68 -8.74 14.50 -7.18
CA MET A 68 -8.59 13.18 -6.56
C MET A 68 -7.16 12.63 -6.69
N THR A 69 -6.75 11.86 -5.70
CA THR A 69 -5.57 11.00 -5.83
C THR A 69 -5.93 9.72 -6.61
N PRO A 70 -4.98 9.12 -7.35
CA PRO A 70 -5.21 7.86 -8.06
C PRO A 70 -5.71 6.73 -7.16
N THR A 71 -5.16 6.62 -5.95
CA THR A 71 -5.58 5.64 -4.95
C THR A 71 -7.03 5.84 -4.52
N TYR A 72 -7.44 7.09 -4.27
CA TYR A 72 -8.80 7.40 -3.88
C TYR A 72 -9.79 7.11 -5.02
N ALA A 73 -9.47 7.55 -6.24
CA ALA A 73 -10.25 7.24 -7.43
C ALA A 73 -10.43 5.73 -7.63
N SER A 74 -9.36 4.95 -7.50
CA SER A 74 -9.43 3.48 -7.59
C SER A 74 -10.30 2.87 -6.50
N ASN A 75 -10.23 3.39 -5.27
CA ASN A 75 -11.08 2.91 -4.18
C ASN A 75 -12.56 3.19 -4.42
N LEU A 76 -12.90 4.38 -4.95
CA LEU A 76 -14.28 4.72 -5.34
C LEU A 76 -14.82 3.74 -6.39
N LEU A 77 -14.00 3.41 -7.39
CA LEU A 77 -14.38 2.48 -8.46
C LEU A 77 -14.52 1.04 -7.97
N GLN A 78 -13.58 0.55 -7.15
CA GLN A 78 -13.65 -0.79 -6.57
C GLN A 78 -14.91 -0.97 -5.70
N ASN A 79 -15.31 0.08 -4.99
CA ASN A 79 -16.46 0.04 -4.08
C ASN A 79 -17.76 0.59 -4.70
N GLN A 80 -17.74 1.01 -5.98
CA GLN A 80 -18.88 1.59 -6.70
C GLN A 80 -19.57 2.74 -5.92
N ILE A 81 -18.76 3.59 -5.29
CA ILE A 81 -19.25 4.68 -4.43
C ILE A 81 -19.75 5.83 -5.31
N LYS A 82 -21.05 6.12 -5.25
CA LYS A 82 -21.67 7.23 -5.99
C LYS A 82 -21.51 8.56 -5.24
N LYS A 83 -21.38 9.65 -5.99
CA LYS A 83 -21.41 11.00 -5.41
C LYS A 83 -22.80 11.25 -4.79
N LYS A 84 -22.83 11.55 -3.48
CA LYS A 84 -24.06 12.01 -2.83
C LYS A 84 -24.39 13.40 -3.39
N LYS A 85 -25.64 13.57 -3.83
CA LYS A 85 -26.17 14.86 -4.29
C LYS A 85 -26.23 15.88 -3.17
#